data_AF-A0A970IPS6-F1
#
_entry.id   AF-A0A970IPS6-F1
#
_cell.length_a   1.000
_cell.length_b   1.000
_cell.length_c   1.000
_cell.angle_alpha   90.00
_cell.angle_beta   90.00
_cell.angle_gamma   90.00
#
_symmetry.space_group_name_H-M   'P 1'
#
loop_
_entity.id
_entity.type
_entity.pdbx_description
1 polymer ?
#
loop_
_entity_poly.entity_id
_entity_poly.type
_entity_poly.pdbx_seq_one_letter_code
_entity_poly.pdbx_strand_id
1 'polypeptide(L)'
;MLGMIDASGWQNVLELSTGRKITTAKDKYSQISKLLKDFPYPGDGNDDSIGWVINAAQRIVNLHDPHWMHLSYTQPLYTEVYIPENLAQSKQRQNRIINDILSFSDKNGYEPIIVMTFGFVPLIKEITQPVTKGLLESWIWGASVAGISGASKEDKHVLESHPYIAQVIDKNDVLSFHDHLHPNFKEYLPDYIVIAKEGYAFRGINSHEGKTYATDIYAKSLPVYTTMEKPQHIRDIKGIMEKALDNGKRVLLAIVEGYRDGILPVGFSLCNNMDEWYAYRGMDLYLALHTGNAFYETEFPPVYDRSKPKTAKTGYPLSGFFNSLTEDSIGVKKGIRTGAVSSRSMITHMIANTDITLECYSRERSDMGLLAAFKPEKLKFL
;
A
#
# COMPACT_ATOMS: atom_id res chain seq x y z
N MET A 1 -16.47 -8.64 8.37
CA MET A 1 -16.44 -7.28 7.78
C MET A 1 -17.42 -7.23 6.60
N LEU A 2 -18.16 -6.14 6.47
CA LEU A 2 -19.02 -5.87 5.32
C LEU A 2 -18.37 -4.89 4.36
N GLY A 3 -18.75 -4.93 3.08
CA GLY A 3 -18.36 -3.96 2.07
C GLY A 3 -19.59 -3.36 1.40
N MET A 4 -19.62 -2.04 1.23
CA MET A 4 -20.57 -1.37 0.35
C MET A 4 -19.82 -0.80 -0.85
N ILE A 5 -20.06 -1.38 -2.02
CA ILE A 5 -19.52 -0.88 -3.28
C ILE A 5 -20.49 0.14 -3.86
N ASP A 6 -20.00 1.28 -4.31
CA ASP A 6 -20.74 2.28 -5.09
C ASP A 6 -20.07 2.44 -6.46
N ALA A 7 -20.75 2.00 -7.52
CA ALA A 7 -20.35 2.23 -8.90
C ALA A 7 -21.33 3.22 -9.54
N SER A 8 -21.00 4.51 -9.50
CA SER A 8 -21.79 5.60 -10.10
C SER A 8 -23.26 5.64 -9.62
N GLY A 9 -23.45 5.50 -8.30
CA GLY A 9 -24.76 5.51 -7.64
C GLY A 9 -25.41 4.13 -7.52
N TRP A 10 -24.86 3.10 -8.16
CA TRP A 10 -25.28 1.72 -7.98
C TRP A 10 -24.60 1.10 -6.77
N GLN A 11 -25.35 0.92 -5.69
CA GLN A 11 -24.83 0.46 -4.41
C GLN A 11 -25.24 -0.98 -4.06
N ASN A 12 -24.26 -1.79 -3.62
CA ASN A 12 -24.51 -3.13 -3.07
C ASN A 12 -23.74 -3.36 -1.79
N VAL A 13 -24.37 -4.07 -0.85
CA VAL A 13 -23.74 -4.53 0.39
C VAL A 13 -23.36 -6.00 0.23
N LEU A 14 -22.12 -6.32 0.55
CA LEU A 14 -21.51 -7.64 0.40
C LEU A 14 -20.84 -8.06 1.71
N GLU A 15 -20.79 -9.38 1.93
CA GLU A 15 -19.85 -9.96 2.88
C GLU A 15 -18.48 -10.09 2.19
N LEU A 16 -17.46 -9.36 2.65
CA LEU A 16 -16.19 -9.33 1.93
C LEU A 16 -15.49 -10.68 1.90
N SER A 17 -15.57 -11.48 2.97
CA SER A 17 -14.90 -12.79 3.07
C SER A 17 -15.41 -13.81 2.05
N THR A 18 -16.67 -13.71 1.63
CA THR A 18 -17.30 -14.64 0.67
C THR A 18 -17.65 -14.00 -0.68
N GLY A 19 -17.62 -12.66 -0.77
CA GLY A 19 -18.07 -11.89 -1.92
C GLY A 19 -19.59 -11.93 -2.14
N ARG A 20 -20.37 -12.55 -1.24
CA ARG A 20 -21.81 -12.72 -1.42
C ARG A 20 -22.55 -11.44 -1.07
N LYS A 21 -23.53 -11.09 -1.91
CA LYS A 21 -24.46 -10.00 -1.63
C LYS A 21 -25.31 -10.32 -0.41
N ILE A 22 -25.47 -9.32 0.46
CA ILE A 22 -26.33 -9.41 1.64
C ILE A 22 -27.59 -8.58 1.36
N THR A 23 -28.75 -9.17 1.65
CA THR A 23 -30.02 -8.44 1.67
C THR A 23 -30.19 -7.77 3.02
N THR A 24 -30.32 -6.45 3.05
CA THR A 24 -30.58 -5.68 4.27
C THR A 24 -31.78 -4.78 4.10
N ALA A 25 -32.38 -4.32 5.21
CA ALA A 25 -33.36 -3.24 5.17
C ALA A 25 -32.77 -2.00 4.46
N LYS A 26 -33.62 -1.28 3.73
CA LYS A 26 -33.23 -0.20 2.79
C LYS A 26 -32.44 0.95 3.45
N ASP A 27 -32.60 1.11 4.76
CA ASP A 27 -32.08 2.20 5.58
C ASP A 27 -30.98 1.77 6.58
N LYS A 28 -30.76 0.46 6.76
CA LYS A 28 -29.87 -0.09 7.80
C LYS A 28 -28.48 0.53 7.79
N TYR A 29 -27.93 0.82 6.61
CA TYR A 29 -26.60 1.42 6.44
C TYR A 29 -26.67 2.75 5.68
N SER A 30 -27.72 3.54 5.92
CA SER A 30 -27.98 4.81 5.21
C SER A 30 -26.85 5.83 5.36
N GLN A 31 -26.18 5.90 6.53
CA GLN A 31 -25.02 6.79 6.73
C GLN A 31 -23.81 6.36 5.87
N ILE A 32 -23.57 5.06 5.70
CA ILE A 32 -22.51 4.54 4.82
C ILE A 32 -22.86 4.81 3.35
N SER A 33 -24.11 4.56 2.97
CA SER A 33 -24.63 4.87 1.62
C SER A 33 -24.47 6.36 1.30
N LYS A 34 -24.77 7.24 2.25
CA LYS A 34 -24.60 8.68 2.12
C LYS A 34 -23.12 9.07 2.02
N LEU A 35 -22.24 8.48 2.84
CA LEU A 35 -20.80 8.70 2.76
C LEU A 35 -20.26 8.44 1.34
N LEU A 36 -20.64 7.32 0.72
CA LEU A 36 -20.20 7.01 -0.65
C LEU A 36 -20.73 8.01 -1.68
N LYS A 37 -21.99 8.42 -1.57
CA LYS A 37 -22.62 9.39 -2.49
C LYS A 37 -22.07 10.80 -2.38
N ASP A 38 -21.75 11.23 -1.16
CA ASP A 38 -21.26 12.58 -0.90
C ASP A 38 -19.80 12.76 -1.35
N PHE A 39 -19.06 11.67 -1.54
CA PHE A 39 -17.62 11.68 -1.86
C PHE A 39 -17.27 10.75 -3.04
N PRO A 40 -17.77 10.99 -4.27
CA PRO A 40 -17.34 10.25 -5.46
C PRO A 40 -15.82 10.38 -5.64
N TYR A 41 -15.15 9.29 -6.06
CA TYR A 41 -13.70 9.32 -6.26
C TYR A 41 -13.33 10.10 -7.53
N PRO A 42 -12.40 11.08 -7.49
CA PRO A 42 -12.04 11.87 -8.67
C PRO A 42 -11.13 11.16 -9.69
N GLY A 43 -10.52 10.03 -9.30
CA GLY A 43 -9.61 9.25 -10.15
C GLY A 43 -8.12 9.36 -9.76
N ASP A 44 -7.37 8.31 -10.08
CA ASP A 44 -5.98 8.10 -9.65
C ASP A 44 -5.00 9.18 -10.14
N GLY A 45 -5.27 9.83 -11.28
CA GLY A 45 -4.42 10.88 -11.85
C GLY A 45 -4.89 12.31 -11.61
N ASN A 46 -6.00 12.50 -10.86
CA ASN A 46 -6.61 13.81 -10.66
C ASN A 46 -6.17 14.43 -9.32
N ASP A 47 -5.64 15.65 -9.34
CA ASP A 47 -5.21 16.39 -8.14
C ASP A 47 -6.36 16.65 -7.14
N ASP A 48 -7.63 16.58 -7.58
CA ASP A 48 -8.80 16.65 -6.69
C ASP A 48 -8.85 15.46 -5.70
N SER A 49 -8.18 14.35 -6.02
CA SER A 49 -8.05 13.20 -5.12
C SER A 49 -7.35 13.55 -3.80
N ILE A 50 -6.51 14.59 -3.77
CA ILE A 50 -5.88 15.09 -2.53
C ILE A 50 -6.94 15.63 -1.57
N GLY A 51 -7.82 16.50 -2.09
CA GLY A 51 -8.92 17.06 -1.31
C GLY A 51 -9.96 16.02 -0.93
N TRP A 52 -10.22 15.05 -1.82
CA TRP A 52 -11.10 13.93 -1.55
C TRP A 52 -10.70 13.15 -0.29
N VAL A 53 -9.41 12.79 -0.15
CA VAL A 53 -8.92 12.04 1.03
C VAL A 53 -9.23 12.78 2.33
N ILE A 54 -8.88 14.06 2.43
CA ILE A 54 -9.09 14.84 3.65
C ILE A 54 -10.57 15.09 3.94
N ASN A 55 -11.36 15.42 2.91
CA ASN A 55 -12.77 15.74 3.11
C ASN A 55 -13.57 14.50 3.55
N ALA A 56 -13.30 13.34 2.95
CA ALA A 56 -13.87 12.08 3.39
C ALA A 56 -13.37 11.68 4.78
N ALA A 57 -12.09 11.91 5.10
CA ALA A 57 -11.55 11.63 6.43
C ALA A 57 -12.23 12.49 7.49
N GLN A 58 -12.47 13.77 7.22
CA GLN A 58 -13.22 14.64 8.11
C GLN A 58 -14.65 14.15 8.31
N ARG A 59 -15.30 13.62 7.26
CA ARG A 59 -16.63 13.01 7.40
C ARG A 59 -16.59 11.78 8.31
N ILE A 60 -15.59 10.92 8.18
CA ILE A 60 -15.39 9.77 9.08
C ILE A 60 -15.13 10.23 10.51
N VAL A 61 -14.32 11.26 10.74
CA VAL A 61 -14.12 11.84 12.08
C VAL A 61 -15.43 12.30 12.68
N ASN A 62 -16.26 13.02 11.92
CA ASN A 62 -17.53 13.52 12.41
C ASN A 62 -18.55 12.40 12.71
N LEU A 63 -18.49 11.29 11.97
CA LEU A 63 -19.41 10.15 12.15
C LEU A 63 -18.95 9.19 13.26
N HIS A 64 -17.66 8.89 13.29
CA HIS A 64 -17.11 7.76 14.03
C HIS A 64 -16.13 8.16 15.15
N ASP A 65 -15.57 9.36 15.08
CA ASP A 65 -14.59 9.89 16.03
C ASP A 65 -13.47 8.87 16.37
N PRO A 66 -12.63 8.50 15.37
CA PRO A 66 -11.59 7.51 15.56
C PRO A 66 -10.46 8.04 16.47
N HIS A 67 -9.84 7.15 17.24
CA HIS A 67 -8.61 7.44 17.97
C HIS A 67 -7.38 7.18 17.10
N TRP A 68 -7.46 6.24 16.15
CA TRP A 68 -6.43 6.00 15.14
C TRP A 68 -7.01 6.19 13.74
N MET A 69 -6.33 6.99 12.92
CA MET A 69 -6.74 7.26 11.54
C MET A 69 -5.62 6.88 10.58
N HIS A 70 -5.98 6.26 9.45
CA HIS A 70 -5.10 6.03 8.32
C HIS A 70 -5.51 6.91 7.13
N LEU A 71 -4.53 7.56 6.50
CA LEU A 71 -4.70 8.25 5.23
C LEU A 71 -3.66 7.72 4.24
N SER A 72 -4.06 7.47 2.99
CA SER A 72 -3.07 7.24 1.95
C SER A 72 -3.35 7.99 0.66
N TYR A 73 -2.29 8.56 0.10
CA TYR A 73 -2.25 9.37 -1.10
C TYR A 73 -1.39 8.68 -2.16
N THR A 74 -2.03 7.99 -3.10
CA THR A 74 -1.41 7.32 -4.25
C THR A 74 -1.37 8.16 -5.50
N GLN A 75 -2.13 9.25 -5.55
CA GLN A 75 -2.19 10.08 -6.74
C GLN A 75 -0.82 10.62 -7.18
N PRO A 76 0.10 11.04 -6.29
CA PRO A 76 1.43 11.47 -6.74
C PRO A 76 2.17 10.33 -7.46
N LEU A 77 2.13 9.10 -6.96
CA LEU A 77 2.70 7.93 -7.65
C LEU A 77 2.16 7.77 -9.08
N TYR A 78 0.84 7.85 -9.28
CA TYR A 78 0.28 7.75 -10.63
C TYR A 78 0.68 8.93 -11.52
N THR A 79 0.76 10.14 -10.98
CA THR A 79 1.20 11.29 -11.75
C THR A 79 2.67 11.18 -12.14
N GLU A 80 3.57 10.82 -11.22
CA GLU A 80 5.00 10.69 -11.51
C GLU A 80 5.30 9.57 -12.52
N VAL A 81 4.60 8.42 -12.41
CA VAL A 81 4.85 7.26 -13.28
C VAL A 81 4.27 7.46 -14.68
N TYR A 82 3.09 8.04 -14.80
CA TYR A 82 2.32 8.02 -16.06
C TYR A 82 2.20 9.38 -16.75
N ILE A 83 2.58 10.48 -16.11
CA ILE A 83 2.48 11.83 -16.67
C ILE A 83 3.87 12.45 -16.68
N PRO A 84 4.36 12.96 -17.83
CA PRO A 84 5.59 13.73 -17.87
C PRO A 84 5.43 15.01 -17.05
N GLU A 85 6.00 15.02 -15.85
CA GLU A 85 5.91 16.16 -14.93
C GLU A 85 7.29 16.69 -14.53
N ASN A 86 7.38 18.00 -14.36
CA ASN A 86 8.58 18.64 -13.85
C ASN A 86 8.63 18.62 -12.30
N LEU A 87 9.84 18.69 -11.76
CA LEU A 87 10.09 18.62 -10.32
C LEU A 87 9.37 19.73 -9.51
N ALA A 88 9.11 20.90 -10.09
CA ALA A 88 8.46 21.99 -9.38
C ALA A 88 6.97 21.71 -9.10
N GLN A 89 6.26 21.15 -10.08
CA GLN A 89 4.85 20.74 -9.93
C GLN A 89 4.71 19.60 -8.92
N SER A 90 5.60 18.60 -9.00
CA SER A 90 5.70 17.51 -8.02
C SER A 90 5.87 18.04 -6.58
N LYS A 91 6.82 18.97 -6.38
CA LYS A 91 7.05 19.61 -5.07
C LYS A 91 5.85 20.40 -4.58
N GLN A 92 5.18 21.14 -5.46
CA GLN A 92 3.96 21.88 -5.10
C GLN A 92 2.86 20.93 -4.63
N ARG A 93 2.66 19.80 -5.32
CA ARG A 93 1.70 18.77 -4.92
C ARG A 93 2.04 18.15 -3.56
N GLN A 94 3.30 17.76 -3.36
CA GLN A 94 3.76 17.17 -2.10
C GLN A 94 3.57 18.14 -0.93
N ASN A 95 3.94 19.41 -1.11
CA ASN A 95 3.74 20.45 -0.09
C ASN A 95 2.25 20.64 0.25
N ARG A 96 1.38 20.63 -0.77
CA ARG A 96 -0.08 20.67 -0.54
C ARG A 96 -0.54 19.50 0.32
N ILE A 97 -0.14 18.27 -0.02
CA ILE A 97 -0.51 17.05 0.73
C ILE A 97 -0.02 17.13 2.17
N ILE A 98 1.25 17.50 2.39
CA ILE A 98 1.83 17.63 3.74
C ILE A 98 1.06 18.67 4.55
N ASN A 99 0.81 19.85 3.99
CA ASN A 99 0.06 20.91 4.68
C ASN A 99 -1.38 20.49 5.00
N ASP A 100 -2.04 19.77 4.10
CA ASP A 100 -3.39 19.24 4.30
C ASP A 100 -3.42 18.22 5.44
N ILE A 101 -2.43 17.32 5.51
CA ILE A 101 -2.29 16.33 6.59
C ILE A 101 -2.05 17.02 7.94
N LEU A 102 -1.11 17.98 8.00
CA LEU A 102 -0.79 18.70 9.23
C LEU A 102 -1.98 19.52 9.72
N SER A 103 -2.65 20.26 8.83
CA SER A 103 -3.85 21.03 9.17
C SER A 103 -4.98 20.14 9.66
N PHE A 104 -5.18 18.96 9.04
CA PHE A 104 -6.15 17.98 9.50
C PHE A 104 -5.80 17.41 10.87
N SER A 105 -4.51 17.15 11.12
CA SER A 105 -4.01 16.64 12.40
C SER A 105 -4.26 17.64 13.52
N ASP A 106 -3.86 18.89 13.33
CA ASP A 106 -4.03 19.98 14.29
C ASP A 106 -5.51 20.19 14.62
N LYS A 107 -6.36 20.26 13.59
CA LYS A 107 -7.81 20.48 13.75
C LYS A 107 -8.49 19.38 14.57
N ASN A 108 -8.05 18.13 14.42
CA ASN A 108 -8.71 16.97 15.03
C ASN A 108 -7.91 16.41 16.23
N GLY A 109 -6.79 17.03 16.60
CA GLY A 109 -5.96 16.64 17.75
C GLY A 109 -5.23 15.30 17.57
N TYR A 110 -4.79 14.99 16.35
CA TYR A 110 -3.96 13.80 16.07
C TYR A 110 -2.47 14.11 16.22
N GLU A 111 -1.72 13.15 16.74
CA GLU A 111 -0.26 13.07 16.61
C GLU A 111 0.07 12.39 15.26
N PRO A 112 0.60 13.11 14.27
CA PRO A 112 0.86 12.55 12.96
C PRO A 112 2.15 11.73 12.88
N ILE A 113 2.10 10.70 12.04
CA ILE A 113 3.25 10.07 11.38
C ILE A 113 2.99 10.17 9.88
N ILE A 114 3.86 10.86 9.15
CA ILE A 114 3.78 10.96 7.69
C ILE A 114 4.95 10.18 7.11
N VAL A 115 4.66 9.12 6.35
CA VAL A 115 5.65 8.31 5.65
C VAL A 115 5.54 8.61 4.16
N MET A 116 6.63 9.10 3.57
CA MET A 116 6.69 9.31 2.13
C MET A 116 7.36 8.10 1.46
N THR A 117 6.67 7.45 0.53
CA THR A 117 7.17 6.26 -0.18
C THR A 117 7.85 6.67 -1.48
N PHE A 118 8.94 5.95 -1.77
CA PHE A 118 9.83 5.95 -2.95
C PHE A 118 9.97 7.23 -3.79
N GLY A 119 11.25 7.58 -3.98
CA GLY A 119 11.77 8.26 -5.14
C GLY A 119 11.31 7.64 -6.46
N PHE A 120 10.82 8.47 -7.36
CA PHE A 120 10.76 8.13 -8.79
C PHE A 120 11.92 8.78 -9.53
N VAL A 121 12.58 7.99 -10.37
CA VAL A 121 13.59 8.47 -11.32
C VAL A 121 13.08 8.30 -12.75
N PRO A 122 13.54 9.13 -13.70
CA PRO A 122 13.20 8.95 -15.10
C PRO A 122 13.51 7.52 -15.58
N LEU A 123 12.57 6.90 -16.27
CA LEU A 123 12.75 5.58 -16.85
C LEU A 123 13.72 5.68 -18.05
N ILE A 124 14.84 4.97 -17.95
CA ILE A 124 15.83 4.83 -19.03
C ILE A 124 15.40 3.72 -19.98
N LYS A 125 15.11 2.53 -19.44
CA LYS A 125 14.73 1.36 -20.25
C LYS A 125 14.03 0.28 -19.42
N GLU A 126 13.10 -0.43 -20.06
CA GLU A 126 12.51 -1.64 -19.52
C GLU A 126 13.42 -2.87 -19.72
N ILE A 127 13.50 -3.71 -18.69
CA ILE A 127 14.09 -5.05 -18.70
C ILE A 127 12.97 -6.04 -18.96
N THR A 128 12.93 -6.58 -20.18
CA THR A 128 12.02 -7.67 -20.56
C THR A 128 12.64 -9.03 -20.24
N GLN A 129 11.90 -10.11 -20.47
CA GLN A 129 12.32 -11.51 -20.29
C GLN A 129 13.80 -11.75 -20.65
N PRO A 130 14.67 -12.02 -19.65
CA PRO A 130 16.04 -12.45 -19.88
C PRO A 130 16.08 -13.83 -20.58
N VAL A 131 17.21 -14.16 -21.21
CA VAL A 131 17.43 -15.46 -21.89
C VAL A 131 17.66 -16.57 -20.86
N THR A 132 16.63 -16.83 -20.08
CA THR A 132 16.56 -17.80 -18.98
C THR A 132 15.46 -18.80 -19.27
N LYS A 133 15.51 -19.97 -18.64
CA LYS A 133 14.41 -20.95 -18.69
C LYS A 133 13.22 -20.50 -17.85
N GLY A 134 13.50 -19.82 -16.73
CA GLY A 134 12.47 -19.28 -15.86
C GLY A 134 11.71 -18.08 -16.46
N LEU A 135 10.53 -17.84 -15.93
CA LEU A 135 9.64 -16.77 -16.35
C LEU A 135 9.87 -15.52 -15.51
N LEU A 136 10.06 -14.37 -16.16
CA LEU A 136 10.12 -13.06 -15.52
C LEU A 136 8.73 -12.64 -15.04
N GLU A 137 8.58 -12.47 -13.73
CA GLU A 137 7.38 -11.99 -13.06
C GLU A 137 7.65 -10.63 -12.43
N SER A 138 6.91 -9.63 -12.87
CA SER A 138 7.05 -8.25 -12.39
C SER A 138 5.79 -7.82 -11.66
N TRP A 139 5.95 -6.92 -10.70
CA TRP A 139 4.85 -6.40 -9.90
C TRP A 139 4.56 -4.93 -10.19
N ILE A 140 3.27 -4.60 -10.32
CA ILE A 140 2.81 -3.23 -10.64
C ILE A 140 3.06 -2.22 -9.51
N TRP A 141 3.44 -2.68 -8.31
CA TRP A 141 3.71 -1.81 -7.15
C TRP A 141 5.19 -1.80 -6.73
N GLY A 142 6.08 -2.16 -7.65
CA GLY A 142 7.52 -2.17 -7.45
C GLY A 142 8.25 -2.67 -8.69
N ALA A 143 8.28 -1.86 -9.75
CA ALA A 143 8.81 -2.26 -11.05
C ALA A 143 10.33 -2.47 -11.03
N SER A 144 11.05 -1.92 -10.05
CA SER A 144 12.48 -2.16 -9.88
C SER A 144 12.84 -3.51 -9.26
N VAL A 145 11.86 -4.33 -8.86
CA VAL A 145 12.07 -5.69 -8.32
C VAL A 145 11.20 -6.70 -9.08
N ALA A 146 11.78 -7.84 -9.45
CA ALA A 146 11.07 -8.91 -10.13
C ALA A 146 11.51 -10.30 -9.64
N GLY A 147 10.75 -11.31 -10.02
CA GLY A 147 10.99 -12.72 -9.74
C GLY A 147 11.27 -13.48 -11.02
N ILE A 148 12.09 -14.54 -10.91
CA ILE A 148 12.27 -15.53 -11.98
C ILE A 148 11.80 -16.87 -11.42
N SER A 149 10.68 -17.38 -11.95
CA SER A 149 10.05 -18.63 -11.50
C SER A 149 10.22 -19.75 -12.52
N GLY A 150 10.50 -20.97 -12.06
CA GLY A 150 10.85 -22.10 -12.92
C GLY A 150 12.29 -22.01 -13.46
N ALA A 151 13.17 -21.32 -12.74
CA ALA A 151 14.55 -21.09 -13.17
C ALA A 151 15.43 -22.33 -12.97
N SER A 152 16.45 -22.52 -13.82
CA SER A 152 17.51 -23.50 -13.57
C SER A 152 18.76 -22.83 -12.97
N LYS A 153 19.69 -23.64 -12.43
CA LYS A 153 20.93 -23.10 -11.84
C LYS A 153 21.78 -22.30 -12.82
N GLU A 154 21.71 -22.65 -14.11
CA GLU A 154 22.40 -21.93 -15.18
C GLU A 154 21.82 -20.53 -15.41
N ASP A 155 20.54 -20.31 -15.11
CA ASP A 155 19.89 -19.00 -15.25
C ASP A 155 20.53 -17.95 -14.33
N LYS A 156 21.05 -18.36 -13.16
CA LYS A 156 21.75 -17.46 -12.23
C LYS A 156 22.87 -16.69 -12.92
N HIS A 157 23.70 -17.37 -13.72
CA HIS A 157 24.82 -16.74 -14.42
C HIS A 157 24.34 -15.72 -15.46
N VAL A 158 23.23 -16.01 -16.14
CA VAL A 158 22.60 -15.08 -17.10
C VAL A 158 22.11 -13.83 -16.39
N LEU A 159 21.46 -13.99 -15.23
CA LEU A 159 20.93 -12.88 -14.43
C LEU A 159 22.05 -12.01 -13.85
N GLU A 160 23.08 -12.63 -13.28
CA GLU A 160 24.25 -11.94 -12.69
C GLU A 160 25.06 -11.19 -13.76
N SER A 161 25.10 -11.69 -14.98
CA SER A 161 25.80 -11.06 -16.11
C SER A 161 24.95 -10.01 -16.83
N HIS A 162 23.68 -9.84 -16.48
CA HIS A 162 22.77 -8.95 -17.18
C HIS A 162 23.13 -7.47 -16.92
N PRO A 163 23.34 -6.62 -17.95
CA PRO A 163 23.92 -5.29 -17.79
C PRO A 163 23.06 -4.31 -16.98
N TYR A 164 21.76 -4.60 -16.83
CA TYR A 164 20.80 -3.71 -16.15
C TYR A 164 20.28 -4.28 -14.82
N ILE A 165 20.70 -5.48 -14.42
CA ILE A 165 20.39 -6.04 -13.10
C ILE A 165 21.48 -5.60 -12.13
N ALA A 166 21.08 -5.11 -10.97
CA ALA A 166 21.98 -4.67 -9.89
C ALA A 166 22.30 -5.82 -8.93
N GLN A 167 21.32 -6.68 -8.65
CA GLN A 167 21.45 -7.77 -7.69
C GLN A 167 20.55 -8.96 -8.07
N VAL A 168 21.05 -10.16 -7.77
CA VAL A 168 20.31 -11.43 -7.87
C VAL A 168 20.33 -12.06 -6.48
N ILE A 169 19.17 -12.45 -5.96
CA ILE A 169 19.00 -13.14 -4.68
C ILE A 169 18.45 -14.54 -4.96
N ASP A 170 19.11 -15.56 -4.41
CA ASP A 170 18.70 -16.96 -4.52
C ASP A 170 17.61 -17.27 -3.50
N LYS A 171 16.55 -17.98 -3.92
CA LYS A 171 15.52 -18.48 -3.03
C LYS A 171 16.08 -19.25 -1.84
N ASN A 172 17.08 -20.10 -2.07
CA ASN A 172 17.63 -20.95 -1.01
C ASN A 172 18.34 -20.14 0.05
N ASP A 173 18.98 -19.03 -0.33
CA ASP A 173 19.62 -18.11 0.61
C ASP A 173 18.54 -17.51 1.53
N VAL A 174 17.48 -16.95 0.97
CA VAL A 174 16.34 -16.37 1.74
C VAL A 174 15.70 -17.41 2.66
N LEU A 175 15.49 -18.63 2.16
CA LEU A 175 14.89 -19.71 2.96
C LEU A 175 15.79 -20.20 4.10
N SER A 176 17.11 -20.03 3.98
CA SER A 176 18.09 -20.46 4.98
C SER A 176 18.35 -19.42 6.07
N PHE A 177 18.11 -18.14 5.81
CA PHE A 177 18.38 -17.06 6.76
C PHE A 177 17.31 -16.90 7.85
N HIS A 178 16.12 -17.46 7.65
CA HIS A 178 14.97 -17.17 8.49
C HIS A 178 14.25 -18.44 8.98
N ASP A 179 14.26 -18.68 10.28
CA ASP A 179 13.60 -19.84 10.88
C ASP A 179 12.07 -19.74 10.91
N HIS A 180 11.52 -18.52 10.82
CA HIS A 180 10.08 -18.21 11.05
C HIS A 180 9.31 -17.73 9.81
N LEU A 181 9.75 -18.15 8.62
CA LEU A 181 9.08 -17.85 7.35
C LEU A 181 7.64 -18.36 7.30
N HIS A 182 6.72 -17.50 6.88
CA HIS A 182 5.32 -17.89 6.68
C HIS A 182 5.20 -18.98 5.59
N PRO A 183 4.31 -20.00 5.73
CA PRO A 183 4.16 -21.07 4.74
C PRO A 183 3.88 -20.56 3.32
N ASN A 184 2.93 -19.63 3.16
CA ASN A 184 2.63 -19.01 1.87
C ASN A 184 3.85 -18.26 1.29
N PHE A 185 4.64 -17.61 2.13
CA PHE A 185 5.86 -16.94 1.69
C PHE A 185 6.81 -17.93 1.03
N LYS A 186 7.08 -19.08 1.68
CA LYS A 186 7.95 -20.14 1.14
C LYS A 186 7.41 -20.70 -0.19
N GLU A 187 6.11 -20.92 -0.24
CA GLU A 187 5.43 -21.50 -1.40
C GLU A 187 5.51 -20.58 -2.61
N TYR A 188 5.19 -19.30 -2.45
CA TYR A 188 5.10 -18.34 -3.55
C TYR A 188 6.39 -17.54 -3.81
N LEU A 189 7.49 -17.77 -3.09
CA LEU A 189 8.77 -17.13 -3.39
C LEU A 189 9.32 -17.67 -4.74
N PRO A 190 9.71 -16.81 -5.70
CA PRO A 190 10.33 -17.22 -6.96
C PRO A 190 11.72 -17.82 -6.73
N ASP A 191 12.26 -18.56 -7.70
CA ASP A 191 13.59 -19.19 -7.59
C ASP A 191 14.73 -18.17 -7.49
N TYR A 192 14.59 -17.05 -8.20
CA TYR A 192 15.46 -15.89 -8.07
C TYR A 192 14.63 -14.62 -7.91
N ILE A 193 15.13 -13.69 -7.09
CA ILE A 193 14.64 -12.32 -7.00
C ILE A 193 15.71 -11.42 -7.60
N VAL A 194 15.30 -10.51 -8.48
CA VAL A 194 16.20 -9.61 -9.19
C VAL A 194 15.84 -8.16 -8.90
N ILE A 195 16.86 -7.35 -8.67
CA ILE A 195 16.75 -5.91 -8.44
C ILE A 195 17.37 -5.18 -9.63
N ALA A 196 16.64 -4.26 -10.23
CA ALA A 196 17.10 -3.47 -11.35
C ALA A 196 18.09 -2.38 -10.89
N LYS A 197 18.99 -1.97 -11.79
CA LYS A 197 19.74 -0.72 -11.61
C LYS A 197 18.77 0.46 -11.63
N GLU A 198 19.14 1.55 -10.97
CA GLU A 198 18.34 2.79 -10.96
C GLU A 198 18.03 3.25 -12.39
N GLY A 199 16.78 3.68 -12.62
CA GLY A 199 16.30 4.09 -13.94
C GLY A 199 15.87 2.93 -14.84
N TYR A 200 15.98 1.68 -14.39
CA TYR A 200 15.49 0.51 -15.11
C TYR A 200 14.33 -0.14 -14.37
N ALA A 201 13.38 -0.68 -15.13
CA ALA A 201 12.17 -1.33 -14.61
C ALA A 201 11.98 -2.69 -15.27
N PHE A 202 11.52 -3.70 -14.54
CA PHE A 202 11.16 -4.98 -15.12
C PHE A 202 9.77 -4.94 -15.74
N ARG A 203 9.65 -5.55 -16.92
CA ARG A 203 8.40 -5.79 -17.61
C ARG A 203 8.29 -7.27 -17.96
N GLY A 204 7.72 -8.02 -17.01
CA GLY A 204 7.45 -9.44 -17.12
C GLY A 204 5.96 -9.73 -17.29
N ILE A 205 5.59 -10.99 -17.08
CA ILE A 205 4.18 -11.37 -16.98
C ILE A 205 3.53 -10.62 -15.81
N ASN A 206 2.28 -10.20 -15.99
CA ASN A 206 1.50 -9.36 -15.07
C ASN A 206 1.87 -7.86 -15.04
N SER A 207 2.80 -7.39 -15.88
CA SER A 207 2.91 -5.96 -16.17
C SER A 207 1.97 -5.60 -17.32
N HIS A 208 0.81 -5.03 -16.98
CA HIS A 208 -0.21 -4.60 -17.95
C HIS A 208 -0.22 -3.08 -18.17
N GLU A 209 0.81 -2.39 -17.66
CA GLU A 209 0.83 -0.94 -17.65
C GLU A 209 0.94 -0.37 -19.07
N GLY A 210 0.27 0.77 -19.26
CA GLY A 210 0.51 1.63 -20.41
C GLY A 210 1.93 2.21 -20.39
N LYS A 211 2.17 3.21 -21.24
CA LYS A 211 3.46 3.89 -21.25
C LYS A 211 3.77 4.53 -19.88
N THR A 212 4.92 4.17 -19.30
CA THR A 212 5.48 4.77 -18.10
C THR A 212 6.64 5.71 -18.46
N TYR A 213 6.89 6.70 -17.60
CA TYR A 213 7.92 7.73 -17.76
C TYR A 213 8.94 7.73 -16.62
N ALA A 214 8.59 7.09 -15.50
CA ALA A 214 9.43 6.96 -14.33
C ALA A 214 9.34 5.56 -13.74
N THR A 215 10.33 5.18 -12.94
CA THR A 215 10.38 3.92 -12.19
C THR A 215 10.79 4.18 -10.75
N ASP A 216 10.32 3.32 -9.84
CA ASP A 216 10.65 3.37 -8.43
C ASP A 216 12.14 3.12 -8.20
N ILE A 217 12.74 3.85 -7.27
CA ILE A 217 14.09 3.54 -6.80
C ILE A 217 14.04 2.45 -5.74
N TYR A 218 15.14 1.71 -5.62
CA TYR A 218 15.37 0.85 -4.47
C TYR A 218 15.71 1.70 -3.23
N ALA A 219 14.70 2.23 -2.55
CA ALA A 219 14.88 3.20 -1.46
C ALA A 219 15.28 2.54 -0.12
N LYS A 220 16.56 2.69 0.24
CA LYS A 220 17.11 2.15 1.50
C LYS A 220 16.57 2.84 2.76
N SER A 221 16.10 4.07 2.60
CA SER A 221 15.51 4.87 3.67
C SER A 221 14.34 5.67 3.14
N LEU A 222 13.36 5.96 4.00
CA LEU A 222 12.19 6.77 3.66
C LEU A 222 12.14 8.06 4.49
N PRO A 223 11.69 9.19 3.92
CA PRO A 223 11.31 10.36 4.68
C PRO A 223 10.15 10.06 5.64
N VAL A 224 10.36 10.34 6.91
CA VAL A 224 9.33 10.23 7.96
C VAL A 224 9.28 11.53 8.76
N TYR A 225 8.08 12.09 8.88
CA TYR A 225 7.76 13.15 9.83
C TYR A 225 6.95 12.57 10.98
N THR A 226 7.24 12.99 12.21
CA THR A 226 6.38 12.69 13.35
C THR A 226 6.58 13.71 14.48
N THR A 227 5.53 13.94 15.26
CA THR A 227 5.57 14.66 16.54
C THR A 227 5.89 13.75 17.73
N MET A 228 5.96 12.44 17.50
CA MET A 228 6.21 11.42 18.51
C MET A 228 7.69 10.99 18.53
N GLU A 229 7.97 9.83 19.12
CA GLU A 229 9.29 9.21 19.08
C GLU A 229 9.73 8.94 17.64
N LYS A 230 10.99 9.27 17.31
CA LYS A 230 11.52 9.11 15.96
C LYS A 230 11.85 7.63 15.68
N PRO A 231 11.22 7.00 14.67
CA PRO A 231 11.54 5.62 14.31
C PRO A 231 12.97 5.52 13.76
N GLN A 232 13.66 4.43 14.10
CA GLN A 232 14.95 4.09 13.49
C GLN A 232 14.75 3.21 12.26
N HIS A 233 13.74 2.35 12.30
CA HIS A 233 13.27 1.50 11.22
C HIS A 233 11.77 1.71 10.98
N ILE A 234 11.30 1.56 9.73
CA ILE A 234 9.87 1.66 9.40
C ILE A 234 8.98 0.68 10.19
N ARG A 235 9.57 -0.39 10.76
CA ARG A 235 8.86 -1.41 11.55
C ARG A 235 8.59 -0.93 12.97
N ASP A 236 9.37 0.03 13.46
CA ASP A 236 9.19 0.65 14.78
C ASP A 236 7.89 1.47 14.84
N ILE A 237 7.37 1.90 13.69
CA ILE A 237 6.23 2.82 13.58
C ILE A 237 5.00 2.26 14.28
N LYS A 238 4.68 0.96 14.14
CA LYS A 238 3.57 0.36 14.89
C LYS A 238 3.73 0.54 16.40
N GLY A 239 4.89 0.18 16.95
CA GLY A 239 5.14 0.26 18.39
C GLY A 239 5.04 1.69 18.92
N ILE A 240 5.50 2.67 18.14
CA ILE A 240 5.38 4.10 18.46
C ILE A 240 3.91 4.51 18.52
N MET A 241 3.11 4.12 17.51
CA MET A 241 1.67 4.39 17.49
C MET A 241 0.94 3.71 18.65
N GLU A 242 1.27 2.45 18.97
CA GLU A 242 0.67 1.70 20.09
C GLU A 242 0.92 2.42 21.42
N LYS A 243 2.17 2.83 21.68
CA LYS A 243 2.56 3.57 22.87
C LYS A 243 1.82 4.91 22.97
N ALA A 244 1.62 5.63 21.87
CA ALA A 244 0.87 6.88 21.89
C ALA A 244 -0.62 6.66 22.20
N LEU A 245 -1.25 5.66 21.55
CA LEU A 245 -2.64 5.29 21.80
C LEU A 245 -2.87 4.83 23.24
N ASP A 246 -1.94 4.04 23.81
CA ASP A 246 -2.00 3.59 25.21
C ASP A 246 -1.87 4.74 26.20
N ASN A 247 -1.23 5.85 25.81
CA ASN A 247 -1.17 7.10 26.57
C ASN A 247 -2.37 8.03 26.30
N GLY A 248 -3.43 7.54 25.64
CA GLY A 248 -4.64 8.30 25.38
C GLY A 248 -4.53 9.34 24.27
N LYS A 249 -3.45 9.32 23.48
CA LYS A 249 -3.30 10.20 22.32
C LYS A 249 -4.14 9.69 21.15
N ARG A 250 -4.55 10.60 20.26
CA ARG A 250 -5.04 10.22 18.93
C ARG A 250 -3.87 10.16 17.98
N VAL A 251 -3.84 9.18 17.08
CA VAL A 251 -2.74 8.96 16.15
C VAL A 251 -3.23 9.00 14.71
N LEU A 252 -2.49 9.68 13.84
CA LEU A 252 -2.72 9.66 12.40
C LEU A 252 -1.51 9.04 11.70
N LEU A 253 -1.71 7.97 10.95
CA LEU A 253 -0.73 7.46 9.99
C LEU A 253 -1.11 7.94 8.59
N ALA A 254 -0.26 8.75 7.96
CA ALA A 254 -0.41 9.17 6.58
C ALA A 254 0.69 8.58 5.70
N ILE A 255 0.31 7.91 4.61
CA ILE A 255 1.24 7.37 3.60
C ILE A 255 1.11 8.18 2.32
N VAL A 256 2.20 8.80 1.87
CA VAL A 256 2.25 9.59 0.64
C VAL A 256 3.11 8.85 -0.38
N GLU A 257 2.50 8.26 -1.40
CA GLU A 257 3.24 7.51 -2.42
C GLU A 257 3.67 8.39 -3.58
N GLY A 258 4.93 8.25 -3.99
CA GLY A 258 5.51 8.99 -5.11
C GLY A 258 6.18 10.28 -4.71
N TYR A 259 6.99 10.22 -3.66
CA TYR A 259 7.90 11.31 -3.32
C TYR A 259 9.06 11.36 -4.29
N ARG A 260 9.17 12.41 -5.09
CA ARG A 260 10.33 12.61 -5.95
C ARG A 260 11.55 13.07 -5.14
N ASP A 261 12.64 12.30 -5.24
CA ASP A 261 13.85 12.52 -4.47
C ASP A 261 14.46 13.91 -4.69
N GLY A 262 15.10 14.46 -3.66
CA GLY A 262 15.61 15.82 -3.64
C GLY A 262 15.91 16.34 -2.23
N ILE A 263 15.38 17.52 -1.91
CA ILE A 263 15.55 18.12 -0.58
C ILE A 263 14.46 17.56 0.33
N LEU A 264 14.89 16.94 1.43
CA LEU A 264 14.01 16.45 2.47
C LEU A 264 13.12 17.61 3.00
N PRO A 265 11.78 17.45 3.07
CA PRO A 265 10.93 18.51 3.58
C PRO A 265 11.28 18.85 5.03
N VAL A 266 11.06 20.11 5.42
CA VAL A 266 11.38 20.59 6.77
C VAL A 266 10.64 19.74 7.82
N GLY A 267 11.37 19.30 8.84
CA GLY A 267 10.84 18.46 9.93
C GLY A 267 10.82 16.97 9.63
N PHE A 268 11.07 16.55 8.39
CA PHE A 268 11.22 15.13 8.07
C PHE A 268 12.63 14.64 8.43
N SER A 269 12.73 13.34 8.66
CA SER A 269 13.99 12.64 8.87
C SER A 269 14.01 11.33 8.10
N LEU A 270 15.19 10.89 7.67
CA LEU A 270 15.33 9.59 7.03
C LEU A 270 15.22 8.47 8.08
N CYS A 271 14.37 7.49 7.78
CA CYS A 271 14.14 6.28 8.56
C CYS A 271 14.61 5.05 7.76
N ASN A 272 15.26 4.08 8.41
CA ASN A 272 15.70 2.86 7.72
C ASN A 272 14.49 2.09 7.17
N ASN A 273 14.59 1.70 5.89
CA ASN A 273 13.55 0.97 5.16
C ASN A 273 14.03 -0.41 4.71
N MET A 274 15.16 -0.89 5.24
CA MET A 274 15.76 -2.15 4.84
C MET A 274 15.87 -3.16 5.96
N ASP A 275 15.41 -4.38 5.63
CA ASP A 275 15.88 -5.60 6.27
C ASP A 275 16.75 -6.35 5.25
N GLU A 276 18.02 -6.56 5.60
CA GLU A 276 18.98 -7.32 4.79
C GLU A 276 19.11 -6.84 3.34
N TRP A 277 18.55 -7.57 2.39
CA TRP A 277 18.57 -7.31 0.96
C TRP A 277 17.27 -6.69 0.45
N TYR A 278 16.26 -6.51 1.30
CA TYR A 278 14.94 -6.03 0.89
C TYR A 278 14.63 -4.63 1.45
N ALA A 279 14.19 -3.76 0.54
CA ALA A 279 13.66 -2.45 0.87
C ALA A 279 12.14 -2.45 0.71
N TYR A 280 11.43 -2.28 1.85
CA TYR A 280 9.97 -2.42 1.95
C TYR A 280 9.25 -1.49 1.00
N ARG A 281 8.46 -2.06 0.07
CA ARG A 281 7.68 -1.33 -0.93
C ARG A 281 6.27 -1.86 -1.10
N GLY A 282 5.45 -1.11 -1.83
CA GLY A 282 4.10 -1.52 -2.20
C GLY A 282 3.33 -2.08 -1.00
N MET A 283 2.83 -3.30 -1.14
CA MET A 283 2.06 -3.99 -0.11
C MET A 283 2.86 -4.29 1.17
N ASP A 284 4.13 -4.67 1.05
CA ASP A 284 4.95 -5.04 2.22
C ASP A 284 5.26 -3.83 3.09
N LEU A 285 5.43 -2.65 2.48
CA LEU A 285 5.57 -1.41 3.24
C LEU A 285 4.30 -1.12 4.04
N TYR A 286 3.12 -1.29 3.43
CA TYR A 286 1.86 -1.14 4.15
C TYR A 286 1.77 -2.14 5.30
N LEU A 287 2.08 -3.42 5.08
CA LEU A 287 2.10 -4.43 6.14
C LEU A 287 3.02 -4.02 7.28
N ALA A 288 4.29 -3.72 6.99
CA ALA A 288 5.28 -3.36 7.99
C ALA A 288 4.90 -2.12 8.82
N LEU A 289 4.28 -1.11 8.20
CA LEU A 289 3.81 0.08 8.92
C LEU A 289 2.62 -0.21 9.86
N HIS A 290 1.79 -1.20 9.54
CA HIS A 290 0.59 -1.54 10.31
C HIS A 290 0.81 -2.65 11.33
N THR A 291 1.73 -3.59 11.05
CA THR A 291 1.99 -4.79 11.87
C THR A 291 3.36 -4.79 12.56
N GLY A 292 4.32 -4.00 12.06
CA GLY A 292 5.71 -4.03 12.54
C GLY A 292 6.47 -5.30 12.13
N ASN A 293 5.84 -6.21 11.39
CA ASN A 293 6.44 -7.48 11.00
C ASN A 293 7.48 -7.29 9.90
N ALA A 294 8.45 -8.21 9.86
CA ALA A 294 9.37 -8.30 8.77
C ALA A 294 8.72 -8.89 7.51
N PHE A 295 9.24 -8.58 6.32
CA PHE A 295 8.66 -9.02 5.03
C PHE A 295 8.49 -10.55 4.96
N TYR A 296 9.45 -11.29 5.52
CA TYR A 296 9.46 -12.76 5.56
C TYR A 296 8.49 -13.39 6.57
N GLU A 297 7.95 -12.60 7.51
CA GLU A 297 6.96 -13.04 8.50
C GLU A 297 5.53 -12.93 7.96
N THR A 298 5.34 -12.26 6.82
CA THR A 298 4.01 -12.07 6.20
C THR A 298 3.69 -13.19 5.19
N GLU A 299 2.41 -13.33 4.84
CA GLU A 299 2.00 -14.29 3.80
C GLU A 299 2.42 -13.89 2.37
N PHE A 300 2.96 -12.68 2.21
CA PHE A 300 3.25 -12.05 0.93
C PHE A 300 4.75 -11.93 0.69
N PRO A 301 5.35 -12.73 -0.23
CA PRO A 301 6.71 -12.46 -0.67
C PRO A 301 6.78 -11.16 -1.49
N PRO A 302 7.95 -10.48 -1.51
CA PRO A 302 8.16 -9.24 -2.26
C PRO A 302 7.80 -9.34 -3.74
N VAL A 303 7.99 -10.52 -4.32
CA VAL A 303 7.51 -10.89 -5.65
C VAL A 303 6.92 -12.29 -5.57
N TYR A 304 5.83 -12.49 -6.29
CA TYR A 304 5.02 -13.70 -6.27
C TYR A 304 5.30 -14.59 -7.48
N ASP A 305 5.55 -15.88 -7.22
CA ASP A 305 5.42 -16.97 -8.18
C ASP A 305 3.94 -17.21 -8.50
N ARG A 306 3.49 -16.62 -9.61
CA ARG A 306 2.12 -16.70 -10.14
C ARG A 306 1.96 -17.80 -11.17
N SER A 307 3.03 -18.50 -11.53
CA SER A 307 2.93 -19.74 -12.30
C SER A 307 2.18 -20.82 -11.51
N LYS A 308 2.19 -20.72 -10.18
CA LYS A 308 1.45 -21.62 -9.29
C LYS A 308 -0.04 -21.29 -9.28
N PRO A 309 -0.91 -22.29 -9.53
CA PRO A 309 -2.35 -22.08 -9.46
C PRO A 309 -2.74 -21.69 -8.03
N LYS A 310 -3.48 -20.59 -7.88
CA LYS A 310 -4.14 -20.27 -6.60
C LYS A 310 -5.01 -21.47 -6.21
N THR A 311 -4.80 -22.00 -5.02
CA THR A 311 -5.72 -23.02 -4.49
C THR A 311 -7.13 -22.40 -4.44
N ALA A 312 -8.15 -23.15 -4.86
CA ALA A 312 -9.51 -22.63 -5.09
C ALA A 312 -10.24 -22.08 -3.83
N LYS A 313 -9.59 -22.07 -2.66
CA LYS A 313 -10.12 -21.53 -1.41
C LYS A 313 -9.52 -20.16 -1.13
N THR A 314 -9.74 -19.19 -2.00
CA THR A 314 -9.38 -17.80 -1.71
C THR A 314 -10.43 -17.18 -0.80
N GLY A 315 -10.07 -16.86 0.44
CA GLY A 315 -10.86 -15.94 1.26
C GLY A 315 -10.84 -14.55 0.61
N TYR A 316 -11.86 -13.73 0.86
CA TYR A 316 -11.90 -12.35 0.35
C TYR A 316 -11.76 -12.24 -1.18
N PRO A 317 -12.65 -12.88 -1.97
CA PRO A 317 -12.51 -13.01 -3.43
C PRO A 317 -12.53 -11.67 -4.20
N LEU A 318 -12.97 -10.58 -3.56
CA LEU A 318 -13.00 -9.23 -4.15
C LEU A 318 -11.77 -8.38 -3.80
N SER A 319 -10.85 -8.92 -3.00
CA SER A 319 -9.67 -8.22 -2.49
C SER A 319 -8.36 -8.75 -3.10
N GLY A 320 -8.42 -9.42 -4.25
CA GLY A 320 -7.23 -9.76 -5.03
C GLY A 320 -6.41 -10.93 -4.48
N PHE A 321 -5.30 -10.65 -3.79
CA PHE A 321 -4.33 -11.65 -3.33
C PHE A 321 -4.49 -12.03 -1.86
N PHE A 322 -5.25 -11.25 -1.10
CA PHE A 322 -5.47 -11.50 0.31
C PHE A 322 -6.40 -12.69 0.53
N ASN A 323 -6.06 -13.55 1.48
CA ASN A 323 -6.92 -14.66 1.92
C ASN A 323 -7.54 -14.42 3.30
N SER A 324 -7.00 -13.46 4.04
CA SER A 324 -7.46 -13.06 5.38
C SER A 324 -7.23 -11.58 5.61
N LEU A 325 -7.91 -11.03 6.62
CA LEU A 325 -7.57 -9.71 7.16
C LEU A 325 -6.29 -9.81 7.98
N THR A 326 -5.58 -8.68 8.08
CA THR A 326 -4.36 -8.57 8.89
C THR A 326 -4.76 -8.36 10.36
N GLU A 327 -4.76 -9.44 11.15
CA GLU A 327 -5.28 -9.47 12.55
C GLU A 327 -4.31 -8.93 13.60
N ASP A 328 -3.06 -8.69 13.24
CA ASP A 328 -2.02 -8.04 14.05
C ASP A 328 -1.84 -6.56 13.71
N SER A 329 -2.67 -6.05 12.79
CA SER A 329 -2.71 -4.64 12.42
C SER A 329 -3.07 -3.74 13.60
N ILE A 330 -2.45 -2.57 13.68
CA ILE A 330 -2.80 -1.51 14.63
C ILE A 330 -4.29 -1.14 14.58
N GLY A 331 -4.95 -1.30 13.43
CA GLY A 331 -6.36 -0.96 13.26
C GLY A 331 -7.34 -1.87 14.02
N VAL A 332 -6.89 -3.02 14.54
CA VAL A 332 -7.72 -3.90 15.39
C VAL A 332 -7.43 -3.78 16.89
N LYS A 333 -6.58 -2.82 17.30
CA LYS A 333 -6.22 -2.63 18.71
C LYS A 333 -7.48 -2.47 19.58
N LYS A 334 -7.64 -3.35 20.58
CA LYS A 334 -8.83 -3.38 21.43
C LYS A 334 -9.03 -2.05 22.17
N GLY A 335 -10.28 -1.57 22.21
CA GLY A 335 -10.64 -0.31 22.88
C GLY A 335 -10.33 0.95 22.07
N ILE A 336 -9.67 0.83 20.92
CA ILE A 336 -9.36 1.93 20.01
C ILE A 336 -10.37 1.95 18.88
N ARG A 337 -10.96 3.11 18.60
CA ARG A 337 -11.80 3.33 17.41
C ARG A 337 -10.92 3.66 16.24
N THR A 338 -11.16 3.05 15.09
CA THR A 338 -10.22 3.14 13.96
C THR A 338 -10.93 3.50 12.66
N GLY A 339 -10.31 4.38 11.88
CA GLY A 339 -10.84 4.82 10.58
C GLY A 339 -9.74 4.88 9.53
N ALA A 340 -10.11 4.70 8.27
CA ALA A 340 -9.18 4.81 7.15
C ALA A 340 -9.82 5.52 5.95
N VAL A 341 -9.07 6.37 5.25
CA VAL A 341 -9.40 6.88 3.92
C VAL A 341 -8.23 6.70 2.99
N SER A 342 -8.48 6.15 1.81
CA SER A 342 -7.40 5.74 0.92
C SER A 342 -7.73 5.98 -0.54
N SER A 343 -6.85 6.69 -1.25
CA SER A 343 -6.87 6.68 -2.71
C SER A 343 -6.20 5.42 -3.30
N ARG A 344 -5.84 4.45 -2.46
CA ARG A 344 -5.39 3.10 -2.84
C ARG A 344 -6.50 2.08 -2.65
N SER A 345 -6.82 1.33 -3.71
CA SER A 345 -7.80 0.26 -3.66
C SER A 345 -7.22 -1.03 -3.07
N MET A 346 -8.08 -1.86 -2.47
CA MET A 346 -7.85 -3.18 -1.87
C MET A 346 -6.94 -3.27 -0.65
N ILE A 347 -5.78 -2.61 -0.69
CA ILE A 347 -4.73 -2.79 0.31
C ILE A 347 -5.21 -2.27 1.66
N THR A 348 -5.88 -1.13 1.68
CA THR A 348 -6.18 -0.42 2.93
C THR A 348 -7.15 -1.19 3.80
N HIS A 349 -8.30 -1.63 3.28
CA HIS A 349 -9.23 -2.39 4.13
C HIS A 349 -8.69 -3.75 4.58
N MET A 350 -7.86 -4.41 3.77
CA MET A 350 -7.27 -5.72 4.12
C MET A 350 -6.13 -5.63 5.14
N ILE A 351 -5.29 -4.59 5.04
CA ILE A 351 -4.11 -4.41 5.90
C ILE A 351 -4.40 -3.53 7.11
N ALA A 352 -5.05 -2.38 6.92
CA ALA A 352 -5.36 -1.50 8.05
C ALA A 352 -6.43 -2.12 8.96
N ASN A 353 -7.34 -2.94 8.41
CA ASN A 353 -8.33 -3.71 9.17
C ASN A 353 -9.11 -2.85 10.20
N THR A 354 -9.49 -1.64 9.80
CA THR A 354 -10.17 -0.66 10.67
C THR A 354 -11.64 -0.96 10.90
N ASP A 355 -12.28 -0.22 11.82
CA ASP A 355 -13.72 -0.24 12.01
C ASP A 355 -14.47 0.27 10.77
N ILE A 356 -13.94 1.31 10.12
CA ILE A 356 -14.45 1.85 8.86
C ILE A 356 -13.31 2.31 7.94
N THR A 357 -13.32 1.83 6.70
CA THR A 357 -12.44 2.26 5.61
C THR A 357 -13.30 2.82 4.48
N LEU A 358 -12.94 3.98 3.94
CA LEU A 358 -13.38 4.42 2.62
C LEU A 358 -12.19 4.38 1.68
N GLU A 359 -12.27 3.62 0.60
CA GLU A 359 -11.21 3.56 -0.38
C GLU A 359 -11.75 3.75 -1.80
N CYS A 360 -10.88 4.23 -2.69
CA CYS A 360 -11.17 4.18 -4.11
C CYS A 360 -11.36 2.72 -4.54
N TYR A 361 -12.24 2.52 -5.51
CA TYR A 361 -12.36 1.27 -6.22
C TYR A 361 -11.90 1.51 -7.66
N SER A 362 -10.59 1.70 -7.81
CA SER A 362 -9.92 1.90 -9.11
C SER A 362 -8.99 0.72 -9.43
N ARG A 363 -8.83 0.43 -10.73
CA ARG A 363 -7.85 -0.54 -11.26
C ARG A 363 -7.07 0.12 -12.38
N GLU A 364 -5.77 0.34 -12.17
CA GLU A 364 -4.86 0.85 -13.21
C GLU A 364 -5.36 2.14 -13.89
N ARG A 365 -5.80 3.13 -13.09
CA ARG A 365 -6.43 4.39 -13.52
C ARG A 365 -7.85 4.28 -14.08
N SER A 366 -8.42 3.07 -14.17
CA SER A 366 -9.83 2.89 -14.48
C SER A 366 -10.65 3.04 -13.20
N ASP A 367 -11.33 4.18 -13.07
CA ASP A 367 -12.26 4.43 -11.97
C ASP A 367 -13.47 3.49 -12.09
N MET A 368 -13.61 2.59 -11.11
CA MET A 368 -14.75 1.68 -11.01
C MET A 368 -15.68 2.06 -9.84
N GLY A 369 -15.39 3.17 -9.14
CA GLY A 369 -16.21 3.72 -8.06
C GLY A 369 -15.52 3.71 -6.69
N LEU A 370 -16.26 3.32 -5.65
CA LEU A 370 -15.82 3.38 -4.26
C LEU A 370 -16.15 2.09 -3.50
N LEU A 371 -15.36 1.82 -2.47
CA LEU A 371 -15.67 0.80 -1.46
C LEU A 371 -15.64 1.44 -0.07
N ALA A 372 -16.74 1.26 0.67
CA ALA A 372 -16.73 1.40 2.13
C ALA A 372 -16.66 0.01 2.76
N ALA A 373 -15.56 -0.32 3.44
CA ALA A 373 -15.42 -1.54 4.23
C ALA A 373 -15.65 -1.22 5.72
N PHE A 374 -16.50 -1.97 6.41
CA PHE A 374 -16.88 -1.64 7.78
C PHE A 374 -17.27 -2.84 8.64
N LYS A 375 -17.14 -2.66 9.96
CA LYS A 375 -17.52 -3.60 11.01
C LYS A 375 -18.76 -3.07 11.75
N PRO A 376 -19.98 -3.50 11.40
CA PRO A 376 -21.21 -2.89 11.93
C PRO A 376 -21.25 -2.77 13.45
N GLU A 377 -20.76 -3.79 14.16
CA GLU A 377 -20.70 -3.87 15.61
C GLU A 377 -19.72 -2.88 16.27
N LYS A 378 -18.88 -2.21 15.48
CA LYS A 378 -17.90 -1.24 15.95
C LYS A 378 -18.32 0.20 15.71
N LEU A 379 -19.28 0.45 14.81
CA LEU A 379 -19.64 1.80 14.40
C LEU A 379 -20.54 2.51 15.41
N LYS A 380 -20.13 3.69 15.85
CA LYS A 380 -20.90 4.56 16.79
C LYS A 380 -22.25 5.08 16.25
N PHE A 381 -22.45 5.05 14.95
CA PHE A 381 -23.56 5.75 14.27
C PHE A 381 -24.51 4.79 13.52
N LEU A 382 -24.28 3.48 13.67
CA LEU A 382 -25.22 2.42 13.31
C LEU A 382 -25.90 1.92 14.58
#